data_AF-A0A2N2IVW1-F1
#
_entry.id   AF-A0A2N2IVW1-F1
#
_cell.length_a   1.000
_cell.length_b   1.000
_cell.length_c   1.000
_cell.angle_alpha   90.00
_cell.angle_beta   90.00
_cell.angle_gamma   90.00
#
_symmetry.space_group_name_H-M   'P 1'
#
loop_
_entity.id
_entity.type
_entity.pdbx_description
1 polymer ?
#
loop_
_entity_poly.entity_id
_entity_poly.type
_entity_poly.pdbx_seq_one_letter_code
_entity_poly.pdbx_strand_id
1 'polypeptide(L)'
;MLGLTCDPYSYTCTDTQDCGPWNCGGCCDAYGSCNWGGDDWACGYGGYGCSDCWGMGLTCDPNQGVCTSGQDCGPWNCDGCCDPWGTCDWGGSDWACGVKGQACQDCSAYGGYCDPMSLSCSVPVACGPGNCYGCCDPYSNECRTGWDSWACGTSGQVCQDCNLGAAMCQASPIGGGQCVNVPPPQDCGPWNCAGCCTNTYPSQCVEGLDSWQCGSGGQMCSSCYPGETCAWQPWGGGVCTSYPDGGLPPDGGVPDAMPVCGPWNCEGCCTPAGQCRPGLSNQRCGRSGEVCENCAVQNLVCVDGDCGSP
;
A
#
# COMPACT_ATOMS: atom_id res chain seq x y z
N MET A 1 -55.77 56.58 -27.21
CA MET A 1 -55.82 57.63 -28.25
C MET A 1 -54.81 57.21 -29.30
N LEU A 2 -55.25 56.95 -30.53
CA LEU A 2 -54.37 56.58 -31.64
C LEU A 2 -53.60 57.84 -32.09
N GLY A 3 -52.27 57.77 -32.05
CA GLY A 3 -51.38 58.85 -32.47
C GLY A 3 -51.08 58.75 -33.96
N LEU A 4 -51.95 59.27 -34.81
CA LEU A 4 -51.67 59.36 -36.24
C LEU A 4 -50.66 60.50 -36.51
N THR A 5 -49.54 60.19 -37.15
CA THR A 5 -48.65 61.19 -37.74
C THR A 5 -49.02 61.41 -39.20
N CYS A 6 -49.40 62.64 -39.55
CA CYS A 6 -49.73 63.02 -40.92
C CYS A 6 -48.46 63.43 -41.67
N ASP A 7 -48.17 62.79 -42.81
CA ASP A 7 -47.19 63.29 -43.77
C ASP A 7 -47.80 64.46 -44.58
N PRO A 8 -47.25 65.68 -44.46
CA PRO A 8 -47.81 66.86 -45.12
C PRO A 8 -47.65 66.87 -46.65
N TYR A 9 -46.90 65.93 -47.23
CA TYR A 9 -46.65 65.87 -48.68
C TYR A 9 -47.46 64.80 -49.40
N SER A 10 -47.84 63.71 -48.72
CA SER A 10 -48.61 62.61 -49.31
C SER A 10 -50.11 62.64 -48.93
N TYR A 11 -50.51 63.47 -47.97
CA TYR A 11 -51.89 63.55 -47.44
C TYR A 11 -52.45 62.21 -46.94
N THR A 12 -51.59 61.22 -46.70
CA THR A 12 -51.96 59.94 -46.11
C THR A 12 -51.53 59.90 -44.65
N CYS A 13 -52.43 59.52 -43.77
CA CYS A 13 -52.08 59.13 -42.41
C CYS A 13 -51.57 57.69 -42.49
N THR A 14 -50.25 57.47 -42.39
CA THR A 14 -49.75 56.12 -42.19
C THR A 14 -49.83 55.80 -40.72
N ASP A 15 -50.52 54.71 -40.40
CA ASP A 15 -50.46 54.09 -39.09
C ASP A 15 -48.99 53.75 -38.82
N THR A 16 -48.32 54.51 -37.95
CA THR A 16 -47.09 54.00 -37.32
C THR A 16 -47.55 52.82 -36.51
N GLN A 17 -47.54 51.64 -37.13
CA GLN A 17 -48.24 50.47 -36.66
C GLN A 17 -47.81 50.19 -35.22
N ASP A 18 -48.65 50.63 -34.27
CA ASP A 18 -48.34 50.55 -32.85
C ASP A 18 -48.00 49.10 -32.52
N CYS A 19 -46.93 48.89 -31.74
CA CYS A 19 -46.58 47.54 -31.31
C CYS A 19 -47.78 46.88 -30.63
N GLY A 20 -48.12 45.67 -31.07
CA GLY A 20 -49.26 44.92 -30.58
C GLY A 20 -49.23 43.44 -30.97
N PRO A 21 -50.28 42.68 -30.62
CA PRO A 21 -50.33 41.23 -30.82
C PRO A 21 -50.20 40.77 -32.28
N TRP A 22 -50.41 41.68 -33.23
CA TRP A 22 -50.38 41.39 -34.67
C TRP A 22 -49.00 41.51 -35.31
N ASN A 23 -48.08 42.24 -34.68
CA ASN A 23 -46.74 42.52 -35.22
C ASN A 23 -45.61 42.26 -34.23
N CYS A 24 -45.92 41.86 -32.99
CA CYS A 24 -44.93 41.58 -31.95
C CYS A 24 -45.21 40.23 -31.26
N GLY A 25 -44.26 39.30 -31.37
CA GLY A 25 -44.33 38.01 -30.65
C GLY A 25 -43.98 38.12 -29.16
N GLY A 26 -43.13 39.08 -28.80
CA GLY A 26 -42.73 39.39 -27.42
C GLY A 26 -43.63 40.44 -26.77
N CYS A 27 -43.05 41.50 -26.22
CA CYS A 27 -43.78 42.56 -25.55
C CYS A 27 -43.45 43.95 -26.12
N CYS A 28 -44.35 44.90 -25.90
CA CYS A 28 -44.26 46.26 -26.39
C CYS A 28 -43.80 47.22 -25.31
N ASP A 29 -42.77 48.02 -25.58
CA ASP A 29 -42.33 49.06 -24.66
C ASP A 29 -43.17 50.34 -24.77
N ALA A 30 -42.87 51.31 -23.90
CA ALA A 30 -43.57 52.59 -23.84
C ALA A 30 -43.38 53.47 -25.09
N TYR A 31 -42.41 53.15 -25.94
CA TYR A 31 -42.14 53.87 -27.20
C TYR A 31 -42.74 53.16 -28.41
N GLY A 32 -43.49 52.06 -28.20
CA GLY A 32 -44.11 51.29 -29.26
C GLY A 32 -43.14 50.38 -30.01
N SER A 33 -42.00 50.02 -29.41
CA SER A 33 -41.05 49.05 -29.99
C SER A 33 -41.27 47.64 -29.45
N CYS A 34 -41.11 46.63 -30.31
CA CYS A 34 -41.26 45.22 -29.95
C CYS A 34 -39.95 44.65 -29.40
N ASN A 35 -39.99 44.15 -28.17
CA ASN A 35 -38.90 43.47 -27.50
C ASN A 35 -39.11 41.95 -27.52
N TRP A 36 -38.04 41.17 -27.37
CA TRP A 36 -38.09 39.70 -27.43
C TRP A 36 -38.98 39.08 -26.34
N GLY A 37 -39.13 39.75 -25.18
CA GLY A 37 -40.06 39.33 -24.13
C GLY A 37 -39.49 38.38 -23.07
N GLY A 38 -38.20 38.05 -23.17
CA GLY A 38 -37.50 37.14 -22.26
C GLY A 38 -36.44 37.81 -21.38
N ASP A 39 -36.29 39.13 -21.50
CA ASP A 39 -35.32 39.91 -20.72
C ASP A 39 -35.95 40.38 -19.41
N ASP A 40 -35.17 40.45 -18.33
CA ASP A 40 -35.66 40.86 -17.00
C ASP A 40 -36.22 42.28 -16.95
N TRP A 41 -35.78 43.17 -17.85
CA TRP A 41 -36.25 44.55 -17.97
C TRP A 41 -37.34 44.72 -19.05
N ALA A 42 -37.66 43.65 -19.80
CA ALA A 42 -38.66 43.64 -20.87
C ALA A 42 -39.31 42.27 -21.02
N CYS A 43 -40.07 41.86 -19.99
CA CYS A 43 -40.70 40.54 -19.91
C CYS A 43 -42.15 40.55 -20.40
N GLY A 44 -42.53 39.60 -21.25
CA GLY A 44 -43.90 39.45 -21.76
C GLY A 44 -43.98 38.86 -23.16
N TYR A 45 -45.06 38.15 -23.47
CA TYR A 45 -45.37 37.63 -24.81
C TYR A 45 -46.71 38.13 -25.34
N GLY A 46 -46.93 37.97 -26.65
CA GLY A 46 -48.22 38.21 -27.29
C GLY A 46 -48.52 39.66 -27.63
N GLY A 47 -47.50 40.52 -27.69
CA GLY A 47 -47.63 41.93 -28.07
C GLY A 47 -48.35 42.78 -27.04
N TYR A 48 -48.36 42.36 -25.77
CA TYR A 48 -48.80 43.17 -24.63
C TYR A 48 -47.65 44.03 -24.09
N GLY A 49 -47.93 44.95 -23.15
CA GLY A 49 -46.90 45.80 -22.54
C GLY A 49 -45.83 45.00 -21.80
N CYS A 50 -44.56 45.40 -21.95
CA CYS A 50 -43.44 44.78 -21.22
C CYS A 50 -43.51 45.04 -19.70
N SER A 51 -43.19 44.02 -18.92
CA SER A 51 -43.02 44.13 -17.46
C SER A 51 -41.54 44.19 -17.10
N ASP A 52 -41.18 45.11 -16.20
CA ASP A 52 -39.83 45.22 -15.62
C ASP A 52 -39.74 44.33 -14.37
N CYS A 53 -39.34 43.08 -14.57
CA CYS A 53 -39.15 42.12 -13.49
C CYS A 53 -37.96 42.52 -12.60
N TRP A 54 -36.89 43.08 -13.20
CA TRP A 54 -35.71 43.55 -12.48
C TRP A 54 -36.07 44.62 -11.44
N GLY A 55 -36.86 45.62 -11.84
CA GLY A 55 -37.36 46.67 -10.94
C GLY A 55 -38.25 46.15 -9.82
N MET A 56 -38.82 44.94 -9.97
CA MET A 56 -39.65 44.25 -8.97
C MET A 56 -38.86 43.24 -8.12
N GLY A 57 -37.56 43.03 -8.37
CA GLY A 57 -36.77 41.98 -7.72
C GLY A 57 -37.14 40.55 -8.16
N LEU A 58 -37.63 40.42 -9.39
CA LEU A 58 -38.11 39.19 -10.03
C LEU A 58 -37.24 38.89 -11.28
N THR A 59 -37.35 37.68 -11.83
CA THR A 59 -36.73 37.27 -13.11
C THR A 59 -37.80 36.90 -14.12
N CYS A 60 -37.59 37.22 -15.39
CA CYS A 60 -38.48 36.84 -16.47
C CYS A 60 -38.36 35.34 -16.78
N ASP A 61 -39.46 34.58 -16.75
CA ASP A 61 -39.47 33.21 -17.31
C ASP A 61 -39.48 33.29 -18.86
N PRO A 62 -38.42 32.88 -19.56
CA PRO A 62 -38.31 33.01 -21.02
C PRO A 62 -39.21 32.03 -21.80
N ASN A 63 -39.97 31.16 -21.13
CA ASN A 63 -40.95 30.29 -21.77
C ASN A 63 -42.38 30.78 -21.56
N GLN A 64 -42.63 31.50 -20.46
CA GLN A 64 -43.96 31.96 -20.08
C GLN A 64 -44.17 33.47 -20.24
N GLY A 65 -43.08 34.26 -20.27
CA GLY A 65 -43.13 35.71 -20.41
C GLY A 65 -43.77 36.37 -19.20
N VAL A 66 -43.52 35.84 -18.00
CA VAL A 66 -44.06 36.36 -16.75
C VAL A 66 -42.94 36.58 -15.73
N CYS A 67 -43.08 37.64 -14.92
CA CYS A 67 -42.17 37.87 -13.81
C CYS A 67 -42.40 36.84 -12.72
N THR A 68 -41.35 36.13 -12.36
CA THR A 68 -41.35 35.12 -11.30
C THR A 68 -40.38 35.54 -10.21
N SER A 69 -40.65 35.22 -8.93
CA SER A 69 -39.64 35.38 -7.88
C SER A 69 -38.41 34.63 -8.34
N GLY A 70 -37.29 35.35 -8.52
CA GLY A 70 -36.17 34.94 -9.36
C GLY A 70 -35.88 33.47 -9.20
N GLN A 71 -35.85 32.73 -10.33
CA GLN A 71 -35.93 31.28 -10.34
C GLN A 71 -35.03 30.70 -9.27
N ASP A 72 -35.65 30.20 -8.19
CA ASP A 72 -34.95 29.48 -7.13
C ASP A 72 -33.97 28.54 -7.82
N CYS A 73 -32.70 28.62 -7.44
CA CYS A 73 -31.68 27.74 -7.99
C CYS A 73 -32.23 26.32 -8.01
N GLY A 74 -32.15 25.68 -9.17
CA GLY A 74 -32.79 24.40 -9.41
C GLY A 74 -32.27 23.72 -10.67
N PRO A 75 -32.83 22.55 -11.02
CA PRO A 75 -32.32 21.72 -12.11
C PRO A 75 -32.32 22.37 -13.50
N TRP A 76 -33.02 23.50 -13.64
CA TRP A 76 -33.21 24.21 -14.91
C TRP A 76 -32.14 25.28 -15.17
N ASN A 77 -31.55 25.84 -14.12
CA ASN A 77 -30.60 26.95 -14.19
C ASN A 77 -29.29 26.69 -13.45
N CYS A 78 -29.13 25.50 -12.86
CA CYS A 78 -27.92 25.11 -12.14
C CYS A 78 -27.48 23.68 -12.47
N ASP A 79 -26.33 23.56 -13.14
CA ASP A 79 -25.69 22.27 -13.40
C ASP A 79 -25.08 21.66 -12.11
N GLY A 80 -24.68 22.51 -11.16
CA GLY A 80 -24.14 22.12 -9.85
C GLY A 80 -25.22 22.04 -8.77
N CYS A 81 -25.03 22.70 -7.63
CA CYS A 81 -25.96 22.66 -6.50
C CYS A 81 -26.37 24.06 -6.05
N CYS A 82 -27.42 24.11 -5.24
CA CYS A 82 -28.05 25.35 -4.80
C CYS A 82 -27.77 25.63 -3.34
N ASP A 83 -27.22 26.81 -3.07
CA ASP A 83 -27.00 27.30 -1.72
C ASP A 83 -28.33 27.69 -1.04
N PRO A 84 -28.33 27.93 0.29
CA PRO A 84 -29.54 28.35 1.02
C PRO A 84 -30.12 29.71 0.60
N TRP A 85 -29.38 30.51 -0.18
CA TRP A 85 -29.77 31.83 -0.67
C TRP A 85 -30.24 31.81 -2.13
N GLY A 86 -30.26 30.65 -2.78
CA GLY A 86 -30.68 30.48 -4.17
C GLY A 86 -29.57 30.74 -5.20
N THR A 87 -28.30 30.74 -4.81
CA THR A 87 -27.15 30.83 -5.72
C THR A 87 -26.76 29.45 -6.24
N CYS A 88 -26.43 29.35 -7.53
CA CYS A 88 -25.86 28.14 -8.12
C CYS A 88 -24.34 28.06 -7.88
N ASP A 89 -23.93 27.07 -7.11
CA ASP A 89 -22.53 26.67 -6.94
C ASP A 89 -22.14 25.58 -7.93
N TRP A 90 -20.85 25.52 -8.28
CA TRP A 90 -20.30 24.50 -9.18
C TRP A 90 -20.55 23.06 -8.70
N GLY A 91 -20.75 22.84 -7.39
CA GLY A 91 -21.11 21.52 -6.86
C GLY A 91 -19.94 20.57 -6.62
N GLY A 92 -18.69 21.04 -6.74
CA GLY A 92 -17.47 20.23 -6.64
C GLY A 92 -16.58 20.52 -5.44
N SER A 93 -17.01 21.39 -4.52
CA SER A 93 -16.26 21.70 -3.30
C SER A 93 -16.79 20.91 -2.11
N ASP A 94 -15.94 20.67 -1.11
CA ASP A 94 -16.31 19.90 0.09
C ASP A 94 -17.43 20.55 0.92
N TRP A 95 -17.64 21.86 0.78
CA TRP A 95 -18.68 22.64 1.47
C TRP A 95 -19.89 22.97 0.58
N ALA A 96 -19.82 22.70 -0.72
CA ALA A 96 -20.93 22.86 -1.67
C ALA A 96 -20.88 21.73 -2.72
N CYS A 97 -21.24 20.53 -2.28
CA CYS A 97 -21.24 19.32 -3.10
C CYS A 97 -22.64 18.99 -3.62
N GLY A 98 -22.76 18.74 -4.92
CA GLY A 98 -24.01 18.31 -5.55
C GLY A 98 -24.09 18.63 -7.05
N VAL A 99 -25.18 18.20 -7.69
CA VAL A 99 -25.44 18.36 -9.13
C VAL A 99 -26.90 18.58 -9.42
N LYS A 100 -27.19 19.07 -10.64
CA LYS A 100 -28.55 19.19 -11.18
C LYS A 100 -29.46 20.05 -10.32
N GLY A 101 -28.91 21.11 -9.72
CA GLY A 101 -29.65 22.09 -8.95
C GLY A 101 -30.34 21.53 -7.71
N GLN A 102 -29.80 20.44 -7.14
CA GLN A 102 -30.18 19.99 -5.81
C GLN A 102 -29.54 20.88 -4.74
N ALA A 103 -30.04 20.84 -3.50
CA ALA A 103 -29.43 21.57 -2.40
C ALA A 103 -27.97 21.14 -2.17
N CYS A 104 -27.07 22.11 -2.00
CA CYS A 104 -25.67 21.84 -1.70
C CYS A 104 -25.51 21.11 -0.37
N GLN A 105 -24.66 20.08 -0.36
CA GLN A 105 -24.24 19.38 0.85
C GLN A 105 -22.84 19.83 1.29
N ASP A 106 -22.68 20.04 2.60
CA ASP A 106 -21.39 20.22 3.23
C ASP A 106 -20.86 18.86 3.70
N CYS A 107 -20.01 18.24 2.88
CA CYS A 107 -19.37 16.96 3.19
C CYS A 107 -18.36 17.10 4.33
N SER A 108 -17.75 18.28 4.47
CA SER A 108 -16.75 18.54 5.51
C SER A 108 -17.35 18.52 6.91
N ALA A 109 -18.65 18.85 7.04
CA ALA A 109 -19.40 18.80 8.31
C ALA A 109 -19.40 17.41 8.99
N TYR A 110 -19.19 16.33 8.23
CA TYR A 110 -19.08 14.96 8.74
C TYR A 110 -17.76 14.28 8.34
N GLY A 111 -16.72 15.05 8.03
CA GLY A 111 -15.38 14.55 7.71
C GLY A 111 -15.28 13.85 6.35
N GLY A 112 -16.21 14.13 5.44
CA GLY A 112 -16.18 13.68 4.05
C GLY A 112 -15.54 14.69 3.10
N TYR A 113 -15.52 14.33 1.83
CA TYR A 113 -15.13 15.18 0.71
C TYR A 113 -16.15 15.05 -0.42
N CYS A 114 -16.18 16.01 -1.33
CA CYS A 114 -16.97 15.92 -2.54
C CYS A 114 -16.23 15.07 -3.57
N ASP A 115 -16.76 13.89 -3.90
CA ASP A 115 -16.13 13.05 -4.92
C ASP A 115 -16.22 13.73 -6.29
N PRO A 116 -15.10 14.02 -6.98
CA PRO A 116 -15.09 14.86 -8.18
C PRO A 116 -15.75 14.19 -9.39
N MET A 117 -16.06 12.90 -9.32
CA MET A 117 -16.58 12.10 -10.43
C MET A 117 -18.09 11.88 -10.31
N SER A 118 -18.58 11.67 -9.09
CA SER A 118 -19.99 11.50 -8.76
C SER A 118 -20.66 12.79 -8.26
N LEU A 119 -19.86 13.80 -7.88
CA LEU A 119 -20.31 15.06 -7.27
C LEU A 119 -21.29 14.80 -6.11
N SER A 120 -20.90 13.84 -5.27
CA SER A 120 -21.65 13.37 -4.12
C SER A 120 -20.72 13.26 -2.92
N CYS A 121 -21.27 13.47 -1.72
CA CYS A 121 -20.46 13.39 -0.51
C CYS A 121 -20.02 11.95 -0.25
N SER A 122 -18.71 11.76 -0.28
CA SER A 122 -18.05 10.51 0.09
C SER A 122 -17.32 10.72 1.40
N VAL A 123 -17.49 9.78 2.32
CA VAL A 123 -16.65 9.71 3.51
C VAL A 123 -15.47 8.80 3.20
N PRO A 124 -14.22 9.18 3.55
CA PRO A 124 -13.13 8.22 3.60
C PRO A 124 -13.58 7.04 4.47
N VAL A 125 -13.68 5.86 3.88
CA VAL A 125 -14.06 4.66 4.66
C VAL A 125 -12.97 4.49 5.70
N ALA A 126 -13.34 4.68 6.97
CA ALA A 126 -12.40 4.51 8.07
C ALA A 126 -11.66 3.18 7.90
N CYS A 127 -10.34 3.21 8.12
CA CYS A 127 -9.57 2.00 8.01
C CYS A 127 -10.11 0.98 9.01
N GLY A 128 -10.35 -0.24 8.53
CA GLY A 128 -10.87 -1.32 9.35
C GLY A 128 -10.84 -2.66 8.62
N PRO A 129 -11.44 -3.70 9.23
CA PRO A 129 -11.40 -5.07 8.69
C PRO A 129 -12.02 -5.21 7.30
N GLY A 130 -12.91 -4.29 6.90
CA GLY A 130 -13.59 -4.32 5.60
C GLY A 130 -12.73 -3.81 4.44
N ASN A 131 -11.66 -3.07 4.70
CA ASN A 131 -10.84 -2.44 3.66
C ASN A 131 -9.32 -2.51 3.90
N CYS A 132 -8.87 -3.12 5.00
CA CYS A 132 -7.45 -3.22 5.33
C CYS A 132 -7.06 -4.64 5.76
N TYR A 133 -6.16 -5.28 5.00
CA TYR A 133 -5.60 -6.59 5.33
C TYR A 133 -4.50 -6.53 6.42
N GLY A 134 -3.78 -5.41 6.50
CA GLY A 134 -2.78 -5.16 7.53
C GLY A 134 -3.40 -4.50 8.76
N CYS A 135 -2.88 -3.37 9.21
CA CYS A 135 -3.39 -2.64 10.36
C CYS A 135 -3.66 -1.16 10.03
N CYS A 136 -4.48 -0.52 10.84
CA CYS A 136 -4.88 0.86 10.69
C CYS A 136 -4.05 1.78 11.57
N ASP A 137 -3.41 2.77 10.97
CA ASP A 137 -2.70 3.80 11.69
C ASP A 137 -3.71 4.63 12.52
N PRO A 138 -3.54 4.70 13.86
CA PRO A 138 -4.51 5.39 14.71
C PRO A 138 -4.54 6.91 14.52
N TYR A 139 -3.54 7.50 13.86
CA TYR A 139 -3.42 8.94 13.65
C TYR A 139 -3.81 9.36 12.24
N SER A 140 -3.37 8.63 11.21
CA SER A 140 -3.67 8.95 9.81
C SER A 140 -4.89 8.22 9.25
N ASN A 141 -5.41 7.21 9.98
CA ASN A 141 -6.49 6.33 9.51
C ASN A 141 -6.14 5.60 8.20
N GLU A 142 -4.84 5.46 7.92
CA GLU A 142 -4.30 4.84 6.71
C GLU A 142 -4.07 3.34 6.94
N CYS A 143 -4.37 2.52 5.92
CA CYS A 143 -4.07 1.09 5.98
C CYS A 143 -2.58 0.84 5.74
N ARG A 144 -1.88 0.37 6.78
CA ARG A 144 -0.49 -0.06 6.72
C ARG A 144 -0.43 -1.56 6.41
N THR A 145 0.69 -2.00 5.85
CA THR A 145 0.89 -3.41 5.49
C THR A 145 0.93 -4.34 6.71
N GLY A 146 1.24 -3.81 7.90
CA GLY A 146 1.20 -4.55 9.16
C GLY A 146 2.48 -5.31 9.51
N TRP A 147 3.60 -5.05 8.81
CA TRP A 147 4.88 -5.77 8.98
C TRP A 147 5.96 -4.95 9.68
N ASP A 148 5.79 -3.63 9.73
CA ASP A 148 6.76 -2.74 10.34
C ASP A 148 6.73 -2.89 11.86
N SER A 149 7.89 -2.83 12.51
CA SER A 149 7.98 -2.96 13.98
C SER A 149 7.20 -1.88 14.74
N TRP A 150 6.99 -0.72 14.14
CA TRP A 150 6.23 0.40 14.70
C TRP A 150 4.76 0.46 14.21
N ALA A 151 4.40 -0.37 13.22
CA ALA A 151 3.05 -0.47 12.66
C ALA A 151 2.69 -1.93 12.39
N CYS A 152 2.71 -2.73 13.46
CA CYS A 152 2.46 -4.15 13.41
C CYS A 152 0.99 -4.48 13.66
N GLY A 153 0.42 -5.38 12.88
CA GLY A 153 -0.95 -5.85 13.06
C GLY A 153 -1.52 -6.49 11.81
N THR A 154 -2.77 -6.95 11.90
CA THR A 154 -3.47 -7.65 10.83
C THR A 154 -4.97 -7.40 10.91
N SER A 155 -5.69 -7.68 9.81
CA SER A 155 -7.16 -7.72 9.76
C SER A 155 -7.82 -6.37 10.09
N GLY A 156 -7.15 -5.26 9.75
CA GLY A 156 -7.67 -3.91 9.93
C GLY A 156 -7.83 -3.50 11.38
N GLN A 157 -7.11 -4.15 12.30
CA GLN A 157 -7.00 -3.69 13.68
C GLN A 157 -6.05 -2.49 13.79
N VAL A 158 -6.09 -1.78 14.90
CA VAL A 158 -5.17 -0.66 15.17
C VAL A 158 -3.72 -1.17 15.20
N CYS A 159 -2.83 -0.48 14.50
CA CYS A 159 -1.41 -0.80 14.49
C CYS A 159 -0.76 -0.69 15.88
N GLN A 160 0.14 -1.63 16.17
CA GLN A 160 0.90 -1.70 17.43
C GLN A 160 2.38 -1.41 17.18
N ASP A 161 3.03 -0.73 18.14
CA ASP A 161 4.48 -0.54 18.16
C ASP A 161 5.14 -1.62 19.03
N CYS A 162 5.77 -2.59 18.38
CA CYS A 162 6.48 -3.69 19.03
C CYS A 162 7.81 -3.25 19.65
N ASN A 163 8.35 -2.08 19.28
CA ASN A 163 9.64 -1.61 19.82
C ASN A 163 9.58 -1.27 21.30
N LEU A 164 8.38 -1.01 21.84
CA LEU A 164 8.16 -0.66 23.25
C LEU A 164 8.45 -1.82 24.23
N GLY A 165 8.65 -3.06 23.75
CA GLY A 165 8.83 -4.24 24.59
C GLY A 165 9.93 -5.22 24.16
N ALA A 166 10.87 -4.80 23.30
CA ALA A 166 11.83 -5.71 22.65
C ALA A 166 11.17 -6.85 21.85
N ALA A 167 9.96 -6.60 21.35
CA ALA A 167 9.23 -7.50 20.47
C ALA A 167 9.53 -7.17 19.00
N MET A 168 9.46 -8.17 18.13
CA MET A 168 9.48 -7.96 16.68
C MET A 168 8.08 -8.19 16.11
N CYS A 169 7.78 -7.53 14.99
CA CYS A 169 6.58 -7.85 14.23
C CYS A 169 6.82 -9.12 13.41
N GLN A 170 6.22 -10.24 13.82
CA GLN A 170 6.33 -11.50 13.11
C GLN A 170 5.14 -11.69 12.17
N ALA A 171 5.44 -12.14 10.95
CA ALA A 171 4.48 -12.52 9.91
C ALA A 171 3.29 -13.34 10.44
N SER A 172 2.07 -12.93 10.09
CA SER A 172 0.86 -13.75 10.29
C SER A 172 0.45 -14.45 9.00
N PRO A 173 -0.05 -15.71 9.03
CA PRO A 173 -0.53 -16.43 7.84
C PRO A 173 -1.68 -15.74 7.09
N ILE A 174 -2.36 -14.79 7.75
CA ILE A 174 -3.56 -14.11 7.26
C ILE A 174 -3.22 -12.71 6.69
N GLY A 175 -1.93 -12.36 6.62
CA GLY A 175 -1.42 -11.05 6.22
C GLY A 175 -1.04 -10.17 7.42
N GLY A 176 -0.06 -9.28 7.26
CA GLY A 176 0.46 -8.44 8.36
C GLY A 176 1.27 -9.23 9.39
N GLY A 177 1.22 -8.81 10.65
CA GLY A 177 2.01 -9.43 11.72
C GLY A 177 1.47 -9.27 13.13
N GLN A 178 2.15 -9.90 14.08
CA GLN A 178 1.88 -9.81 15.52
C GLN A 178 3.16 -9.49 16.27
N CYS A 179 3.07 -8.63 17.29
CA CYS A 179 4.19 -8.38 18.18
C CYS A 179 4.48 -9.64 19.01
N VAL A 180 5.64 -10.24 18.75
CA VAL A 180 6.12 -11.38 19.52
C VAL A 180 7.38 -10.96 20.26
N ASN A 181 7.46 -11.29 21.55
CA ASN A 181 8.70 -11.15 22.30
C ASN A 181 9.71 -12.14 21.73
N VAL A 182 10.64 -11.63 20.93
CA VAL A 182 11.82 -12.42 20.55
C VAL A 182 12.81 -12.28 21.70
N PRO A 183 13.32 -13.39 22.25
CA PRO A 183 14.55 -13.32 23.02
C PRO A 183 15.64 -12.61 22.20
N PRO A 184 16.56 -11.86 22.85
CA PRO A 184 17.59 -11.04 22.19
C PRO A 184 18.53 -11.89 21.29
N PRO A 185 19.34 -11.23 20.44
CA PRO A 185 19.59 -11.60 19.03
C PRO A 185 20.03 -13.06 18.86
N GLN A 186 19.26 -13.83 18.08
CA GLN A 186 19.57 -15.16 17.52
C GLN A 186 20.83 -15.80 18.12
N ASP A 187 20.79 -16.14 19.41
CA ASP A 187 21.82 -16.96 20.01
C ASP A 187 21.96 -18.20 19.12
N CYS A 188 23.21 -18.59 18.89
CA CYS A 188 23.48 -19.81 18.16
C CYS A 188 22.60 -20.92 18.73
N GLY A 189 21.86 -21.58 17.84
CA GLY A 189 20.85 -22.55 18.23
C GLY A 189 20.42 -23.43 17.06
N PRO A 190 19.50 -24.38 17.30
CA PRO A 190 19.11 -25.37 16.30
C PRO A 190 18.56 -24.78 14.99
N TRP A 191 18.09 -23.53 15.05
CA TRP A 191 17.48 -22.82 13.92
C TRP A 191 18.48 -22.19 12.96
N ASN A 192 19.72 -21.93 13.41
CA ASN A 192 20.72 -21.21 12.63
C ASN A 192 22.10 -21.86 12.63
N CYS A 193 22.26 -23.00 13.31
CA CYS A 193 23.53 -23.70 13.40
C CYS A 193 23.35 -25.21 13.20
N ALA A 194 23.91 -25.75 12.11
CA ALA A 194 23.96 -27.19 11.88
C ALA A 194 25.02 -27.89 12.76
N GLY A 195 26.10 -27.17 13.11
CA GLY A 195 27.15 -27.64 14.02
C GLY A 195 26.79 -27.39 15.49
N CYS A 196 27.69 -26.80 16.26
CA CYS A 196 27.46 -26.49 17.67
C CYS A 196 27.80 -25.04 18.02
N CYS A 197 27.32 -24.61 19.18
CA CYS A 197 27.42 -23.24 19.66
C CYS A 197 28.54 -23.09 20.66
N THR A 198 29.41 -22.10 20.43
CA THR A 198 30.51 -21.79 21.35
C THR A 198 29.99 -21.27 22.68
N ASN A 199 30.74 -21.52 23.74
CA ASN A 199 30.44 -21.01 25.08
C ASN A 199 30.96 -19.56 25.28
N THR A 200 30.79 -18.72 24.27
CA THR A 200 31.12 -17.28 24.28
C THR A 200 29.84 -16.46 24.21
N TYR A 201 29.88 -15.19 24.61
CA TYR A 201 28.77 -14.26 24.40
C TYR A 201 29.20 -13.12 23.46
N PRO A 202 28.59 -12.97 22.26
CA PRO A 202 27.53 -13.82 21.71
C PRO A 202 28.02 -15.24 21.36
N SER A 203 27.10 -16.21 21.39
CA SER A 203 27.39 -17.60 21.02
C SER A 203 27.58 -17.69 19.50
N GLN A 204 28.68 -18.29 19.06
CA GLN A 204 29.02 -18.41 17.64
C GLN A 204 28.76 -19.84 17.17
N CYS A 205 28.17 -19.98 15.98
CA CYS A 205 28.05 -21.29 15.34
C CYS A 205 29.40 -21.70 14.76
N VAL A 206 29.87 -22.89 15.16
CA VAL A 206 31.07 -23.53 14.61
C VAL A 206 30.70 -24.88 14.01
N GLU A 207 31.55 -25.40 13.13
CA GLU A 207 31.29 -26.66 12.41
C GLU A 207 31.05 -27.86 13.33
N GLY A 208 31.54 -27.83 14.57
CA GLY A 208 31.26 -28.89 15.55
C GLY A 208 32.06 -30.17 15.35
N LEU A 209 33.25 -30.09 14.73
CA LEU A 209 34.08 -31.23 14.31
C LEU A 209 35.42 -31.36 15.03
N ASP A 210 35.76 -30.38 15.86
CA ASP A 210 37.00 -30.44 16.61
C ASP A 210 36.77 -31.20 17.92
N SER A 211 37.75 -32.00 18.35
CA SER A 211 37.63 -32.78 19.60
C SER A 211 37.40 -31.91 20.84
N TRP A 212 37.69 -30.60 20.77
CA TRP A 212 37.42 -29.62 21.82
C TRP A 212 36.11 -28.85 21.64
N GLN A 213 35.53 -28.89 20.44
CA GLN A 213 34.30 -28.20 20.06
C GLN A 213 33.46 -29.14 19.19
N CYS A 214 33.05 -30.26 19.77
CA CYS A 214 32.27 -31.29 19.12
C CYS A 214 30.78 -31.14 19.43
N GLY A 215 29.93 -31.27 18.43
CA GLY A 215 28.47 -31.24 18.60
C GLY A 215 27.74 -30.99 17.29
N SER A 216 26.42 -31.14 17.31
CA SER A 216 25.55 -30.94 16.15
C SER A 216 24.20 -30.32 16.55
N GLY A 217 23.46 -29.83 15.56
CA GLY A 217 22.09 -29.36 15.73
C GLY A 217 21.93 -28.11 16.60
N GLY A 218 22.95 -27.26 16.67
CA GLY A 218 22.92 -25.99 17.38
C GLY A 218 22.86 -26.14 18.90
N GLN A 219 23.30 -27.29 19.41
CA GLN A 219 23.56 -27.46 20.85
C GLN A 219 24.91 -26.84 21.24
N MET A 220 25.17 -26.65 22.52
CA MET A 220 26.46 -26.15 23.00
C MET A 220 27.58 -27.16 22.69
N CYS A 221 28.70 -26.66 22.18
CA CYS A 221 29.86 -27.49 21.89
C CYS A 221 30.40 -28.16 23.15
N SER A 222 30.78 -29.43 23.02
CA SER A 222 31.37 -30.22 24.09
C SER A 222 32.76 -30.71 23.67
N SER A 223 33.64 -30.96 24.65
CA SER A 223 34.93 -31.61 24.39
C SER A 223 34.78 -33.12 24.55
N CYS A 224 35.30 -33.89 23.59
CA CYS A 224 35.32 -35.34 23.67
C CYS A 224 36.33 -35.83 24.72
N TYR A 225 36.06 -36.99 25.32
CA TYR A 225 36.95 -37.56 26.33
C TYR A 225 38.28 -38.05 25.71
N PRO A 226 39.35 -38.17 26.51
CA PRO A 226 40.60 -38.76 26.03
C PRO A 226 40.37 -40.16 25.42
N GLY A 227 40.75 -40.33 24.15
CA GLY A 227 40.54 -41.57 23.37
C GLY A 227 39.33 -41.55 22.44
N GLU A 228 38.52 -40.49 22.48
CA GLU A 228 37.42 -40.27 21.55
C GLU A 228 37.80 -39.30 20.43
N THR A 229 37.11 -39.41 19.29
CA THR A 229 37.21 -38.44 18.20
C THR A 229 35.82 -37.88 17.91
N CYS A 230 35.78 -36.64 17.42
CA CYS A 230 34.53 -36.05 16.96
C CYS A 230 34.23 -36.58 15.54
N ALA A 231 33.35 -37.57 15.46
CA ALA A 231 32.95 -38.17 14.20
C ALA A 231 31.88 -37.31 13.52
N TRP A 232 32.09 -36.98 12.25
CA TRP A 232 31.17 -36.19 11.45
C TRP A 232 29.82 -36.88 11.26
N GLN A 233 28.73 -36.10 11.21
CA GLN A 233 27.38 -36.58 10.91
C GLN A 233 26.85 -36.02 9.57
N PRO A 234 26.06 -36.81 8.80
CA PRO A 234 25.49 -36.40 7.50
C PRO A 234 24.64 -35.12 7.52
N TRP A 235 24.10 -34.76 8.68
CA TRP A 235 23.21 -33.61 8.89
C TRP A 235 23.94 -32.38 9.46
N GLY A 236 25.27 -32.40 9.51
CA GLY A 236 26.11 -31.34 10.05
C GLY A 236 26.54 -31.57 11.50
N GLY A 237 27.71 -31.06 11.88
CA GLY A 237 28.30 -31.28 13.19
C GLY A 237 28.98 -32.65 13.36
N GLY A 238 29.35 -32.95 14.60
CA GLY A 238 29.94 -34.22 14.97
C GLY A 238 29.50 -34.72 16.34
N VAL A 239 29.69 -36.01 16.57
CA VAL A 239 29.42 -36.68 17.85
C VAL A 239 30.70 -37.34 18.33
N CYS A 240 30.99 -37.24 19.62
CA CYS A 240 32.10 -37.94 20.23
C CYS A 240 31.85 -39.44 20.17
N THR A 241 32.74 -40.16 19.49
CA THR A 241 32.68 -41.63 19.40
C THR A 241 33.97 -42.24 19.91
N SER A 242 33.85 -43.30 20.69
CA SER A 242 34.95 -44.20 21.02
C SER A 242 35.39 -44.94 19.75
N TYR A 243 36.70 -45.11 19.57
CA TYR A 243 37.26 -45.93 18.49
C TYR A 243 36.54 -47.30 18.40
N PRO A 244 36.01 -47.71 17.24
CA PRO A 244 35.83 -49.13 16.99
C PRO A 244 37.24 -49.72 16.82
N ASP A 245 37.72 -50.38 17.87
CA ASP A 245 38.78 -51.38 17.75
C ASP A 245 38.36 -52.32 16.63
N GLY A 246 39.07 -52.26 15.50
CA GLY A 246 38.77 -52.98 14.28
C GLY A 246 39.06 -54.46 14.41
N GLY A 247 38.43 -55.14 15.37
CA GLY A 247 38.26 -56.59 15.43
C GLY A 247 39.52 -57.45 15.33
N LEU A 248 40.71 -56.91 15.58
CA LEU A 248 41.95 -57.68 15.65
C LEU A 248 42.53 -57.62 17.06
N PRO A 249 43.10 -58.72 17.58
CA PRO A 249 43.56 -58.81 18.97
C PRO A 249 44.68 -57.78 19.25
N PRO A 250 44.86 -57.40 20.54
CA PRO A 250 45.55 -56.17 20.92
C PRO A 250 47.05 -56.20 20.57
N ASP A 251 47.45 -55.46 19.55
CA ASP A 251 48.84 -55.14 19.29
C ASP A 251 49.26 -53.94 20.15
N GLY A 252 49.88 -54.25 21.29
CA GLY A 252 51.05 -53.53 21.80
C GLY A 252 51.01 -51.99 21.83
N GLY A 253 49.96 -51.35 22.34
CA GLY A 253 50.05 -50.03 22.99
C GLY A 253 50.48 -48.85 22.12
N VAL A 254 50.39 -48.95 20.80
CA VAL A 254 50.43 -47.80 19.88
C VAL A 254 49.09 -47.73 19.17
N PRO A 255 48.39 -46.58 19.15
CA PRO A 255 47.20 -46.43 18.32
C PRO A 255 47.58 -46.76 16.87
N ASP A 256 46.92 -47.76 16.30
CA ASP A 256 47.06 -48.08 14.88
C ASP A 256 46.82 -46.81 14.06
N ALA A 257 47.73 -46.55 13.12
CA ALA A 257 47.62 -45.39 12.24
C ALA A 257 46.24 -45.42 11.56
N MET A 258 45.49 -44.32 11.68
CA MET A 258 44.14 -44.15 11.14
C MET A 258 44.03 -44.74 9.73
N PRO A 259 42.90 -45.37 9.34
CA PRO A 259 42.61 -45.58 7.94
C PRO A 259 42.58 -44.21 7.28
N VAL A 260 43.63 -43.91 6.51
CA VAL A 260 43.86 -42.63 5.85
C VAL A 260 42.56 -42.21 5.17
N CYS A 261 42.08 -41.00 5.47
CA CYS A 261 40.89 -40.46 4.83
C CYS A 261 40.99 -40.64 3.31
N GLY A 262 39.94 -41.19 2.73
CA GLY A 262 39.87 -41.48 1.31
C GLY A 262 38.46 -41.83 0.85
N PRO A 263 38.30 -42.27 -0.41
CA PRO A 263 36.99 -42.44 -1.04
C PRO A 263 36.05 -43.43 -0.36
N TRP A 264 36.62 -44.33 0.45
CA TRP A 264 35.90 -45.41 1.11
C TRP A 264 35.29 -45.01 2.46
N ASN A 265 35.76 -43.92 3.06
CA ASN A 265 35.36 -43.48 4.40
C ASN A 265 35.05 -41.98 4.49
N CYS A 266 35.05 -41.27 3.36
CA CYS A 266 34.74 -39.85 3.32
C CYS A 266 33.91 -39.49 2.07
N GLU A 267 32.68 -39.03 2.28
CA GLU A 267 31.83 -38.54 1.19
C GLU A 267 32.26 -37.15 0.70
N GLY A 268 32.88 -36.35 1.58
CA GLY A 268 33.43 -35.04 1.24
C GLY A 268 34.93 -35.09 0.92
N CYS A 269 35.76 -34.27 1.55
CA CYS A 269 37.19 -34.17 1.27
C CYS A 269 38.08 -34.45 2.48
N CYS A 270 39.33 -34.83 2.21
CA CYS A 270 40.33 -35.20 3.19
C CYS A 270 41.32 -34.07 3.44
N THR A 271 41.48 -33.68 4.70
CA THR A 271 42.52 -32.72 5.09
C THR A 271 43.91 -33.37 5.04
N PRO A 272 45.00 -32.58 4.98
CA PRO A 272 46.37 -33.10 5.09
C PRO A 272 46.64 -33.90 6.38
N ALA A 273 45.82 -33.71 7.42
CA ALA A 273 45.87 -34.47 8.67
C ALA A 273 45.09 -35.80 8.62
N GLY A 274 44.55 -36.17 7.45
CA GLY A 274 43.77 -37.40 7.25
C GLY A 274 42.36 -37.35 7.84
N GLN A 275 41.77 -36.15 7.99
CA GLN A 275 40.41 -36.00 8.50
C GLN A 275 39.40 -35.78 7.38
N CYS A 276 38.25 -36.46 7.43
CA CYS A 276 37.14 -36.21 6.52
C CYS A 276 36.41 -34.91 6.87
N ARG A 277 36.08 -34.11 5.86
CA ARG A 277 35.33 -32.86 5.94
C ARG A 277 34.18 -32.89 4.93
N PRO A 278 33.12 -32.08 5.11
CA PRO A 278 31.94 -32.09 4.23
C PRO A 278 32.26 -31.74 2.77
N GLY A 279 33.33 -30.97 2.53
CA GLY A 279 33.72 -30.64 1.16
C GLY A 279 32.90 -29.54 0.48
N LEU A 280 32.07 -28.80 1.24
CA LEU A 280 31.12 -27.81 0.72
C LEU A 280 31.51 -26.36 1.01
N SER A 281 32.63 -26.12 1.70
CA SER A 281 33.05 -24.76 2.06
C SER A 281 34.13 -24.24 1.12
N ASN A 282 34.14 -22.93 0.87
CA ASN A 282 35.14 -22.29 -0.01
C ASN A 282 36.60 -22.49 0.46
N GLN A 283 36.80 -22.85 1.73
CA GLN A 283 38.13 -23.09 2.30
C GLN A 283 38.52 -24.57 2.27
N ARG A 284 37.55 -25.47 2.08
CA ARG A 284 37.69 -26.93 2.15
C ARG A 284 36.66 -27.59 1.23
N CYS A 285 36.84 -27.40 -0.07
CA CYS A 285 36.03 -27.94 -1.14
C CYS A 285 36.60 -29.29 -1.61
N GLY A 286 35.73 -30.23 -1.98
CA GLY A 286 36.12 -31.53 -2.50
C GLY A 286 35.05 -32.57 -2.22
N ARG A 287 35.12 -33.73 -2.87
CA ARG A 287 34.15 -34.82 -2.66
C ARG A 287 34.82 -36.17 -2.80
N SER A 288 34.12 -37.23 -2.39
CA SER A 288 34.56 -38.61 -2.59
C SER A 288 35.95 -38.92 -2.02
N GLY A 289 36.30 -38.31 -0.90
CA GLY A 289 37.57 -38.52 -0.20
C GLY A 289 38.80 -37.99 -0.92
N GLU A 290 38.62 -37.06 -1.86
CA GLU A 290 39.72 -36.31 -2.46
C GLU A 290 40.32 -35.31 -1.47
N VAL A 291 41.51 -34.78 -1.75
CA VAL A 291 42.14 -33.79 -0.86
C VAL A 291 41.35 -32.48 -0.87
N CYS A 292 41.09 -31.91 0.30
CA CYS A 292 40.37 -30.64 0.40
C CYS A 292 41.14 -29.50 -0.29
N GLU A 293 40.47 -28.80 -1.20
CA GLU A 293 40.96 -27.63 -1.89
C GLU A 293 40.38 -26.33 -1.31
N ASN A 294 41.16 -25.24 -1.35
CA ASN A 294 40.71 -23.93 -0.91
C ASN A 294 40.37 -23.06 -2.12
N CYS A 295 39.10 -23.06 -2.53
CA CYS A 295 38.63 -22.26 -3.67
C CYS A 295 38.81 -20.75 -3.46
N ALA A 296 38.80 -20.27 -2.21
CA ALA A 296 38.95 -18.85 -1.91
C ALA A 296 40.32 -18.30 -2.33
N VAL A 297 41.40 -19.11 -2.30
CA VAL A 297 42.71 -18.65 -2.80
C VAL A 297 42.78 -18.54 -4.32
N GLN A 298 41.83 -19.17 -5.03
CA GLN A 298 41.69 -19.11 -6.48
C GLN A 298 40.59 -18.12 -6.92
N ASN A 299 39.97 -17.41 -5.99
CA ASN A 299 38.82 -16.53 -6.25
C ASN A 299 37.62 -17.27 -6.86
N LEU A 300 37.42 -18.52 -6.45
CA LEU A 300 36.34 -19.42 -6.85
C LEU A 300 35.44 -19.73 -5.64
N VAL A 301 34.23 -20.25 -5.91
CA VAL A 301 33.31 -20.76 -4.88
C VAL A 301 33.20 -22.28 -4.97
N CYS A 302 32.95 -22.92 -3.84
CA CYS A 302 32.70 -24.36 -3.82
C CYS A 302 31.28 -24.66 -4.29
N VAL A 303 31.14 -25.34 -5.42
CA VAL A 303 29.85 -25.76 -5.99
C VAL A 303 29.86 -27.27 -6.12
N ASP A 304 29.01 -27.94 -5.35
CA ASP A 304 28.86 -29.41 -5.36
C ASP A 304 30.17 -30.20 -5.16
N GLY A 305 31.08 -29.65 -4.34
CA GLY A 305 32.38 -30.25 -4.06
C GLY A 305 33.48 -29.92 -5.06
N ASP A 306 33.22 -29.09 -6.07
CA ASP A 306 34.23 -28.62 -7.03
C ASP A 306 34.45 -27.10 -6.91
N CYS A 307 35.70 -26.63 -7.07
CA CYS A 307 35.98 -25.20 -7.17
C CYS A 307 35.52 -24.67 -8.54
N GLY A 308 34.51 -23.80 -8.53
CA GLY A 308 33.91 -23.22 -9.73
C GLY A 308 33.76 -21.71 -9.65
N SER A 309 33.51 -21.08 -10.80
CA SER A 309 33.15 -19.66 -10.84
C SER A 309 31.82 -19.43 -10.11
N PRO A 310 31.67 -18.29 -9.40
CA PRO A 310 30.40 -17.93 -8.74
C PRO A 310 29.25 -17.70 -9.72
#